data_AF-A0AAE0YII6-F1
#
_entry.id   AF-A0AAE0YII6-F1
#
_cell.length_a   1.000
_cell.length_b   1.000
_cell.length_c   1.000
_cell.angle_alpha   90.00
_cell.angle_beta   90.00
_cell.angle_gamma   90.00
#
_symmetry.space_group_name_H-M   'P 1'
#
loop_
_entity.id
_entity.type
_entity.pdbx_description
1 polymer ?
#
loop_
_entity_poly.entity_id
_entity_poly.type
_entity_poly.pdbx_seq_one_letter_code
_entity_poly.pdbx_strand_id
1 'polypeptide(L)'
;MRIAREFSDLIVYCRAVPFNPEEIPGPYYEMSSFPETKVEKWVNKHRAKLFISYHRKQLSRVYPKGQRVDSSNFDPVPVWNCASQLIALNYQTPDRALQLNQGRFLLNGRCGFVLQPEVMRSDLYSPYEKKFLSTLNVDPLTLSITIMAARHLVKQGRGIASPFVEIEIAGMDCDNQKFKTSPHVDNGLNPVWGDSCVFDILCPELALIRFAVMDEDIFGEPNFLGQATFPVQCIKQGYRSVQLCNGYSEKLELASLLVHIEMRNPKEGEEGDIYASIQELREETDKLAAEIETLEINGDREHANVVKRELQQTQERLLAKHQERQQRKANACHQVKYIRQSNT
;
A
#
# COMPACT_ATOMS: atom_id res chain seq x y z
N MET A 1 20.87 29.62 -21.45
CA MET A 1 20.69 28.63 -22.54
C MET A 1 19.63 29.20 -23.48
N ARG A 2 19.93 29.42 -24.76
CA ARG A 2 18.93 29.87 -25.75
C ARG A 2 18.41 28.63 -26.47
N ILE A 3 17.10 28.39 -26.43
CA ILE A 3 16.44 27.24 -27.08
C ILE A 3 16.15 27.63 -28.54
N ALA A 4 16.42 26.74 -29.49
CA ALA A 4 16.10 26.96 -30.90
C ALA A 4 14.58 27.08 -31.11
N ARG A 5 14.15 27.99 -31.98
CA ARG A 5 12.73 28.28 -32.19
C ARG A 5 11.97 27.06 -32.70
N GLU A 6 12.57 26.33 -33.62
CA GLU A 6 12.03 25.11 -34.23
C GLU A 6 11.74 24.03 -33.18
N PHE A 7 12.56 23.94 -32.12
CA PHE A 7 12.32 23.04 -31.01
C PHE A 7 11.25 23.58 -30.05
N SER A 8 11.27 24.89 -29.77
CA SER A 8 10.27 25.54 -28.92
C SER A 8 8.86 25.44 -29.49
N ASP A 9 8.71 25.56 -30.81
CA ASP A 9 7.42 25.53 -31.51
C ASP A 9 6.75 24.14 -31.43
N LEU A 10 7.48 23.07 -31.09
CA LEU A 10 6.93 21.72 -30.85
C LEU A 10 6.30 21.55 -29.46
N ILE A 11 6.53 22.49 -28.53
CA ILE A 11 6.07 22.39 -27.14
C ILE A 11 4.69 23.02 -27.01
N VAL A 12 3.64 22.20 -27.14
CA VAL A 12 2.24 22.67 -27.10
C VAL A 12 1.62 22.57 -25.70
N TYR A 13 1.62 21.38 -25.08
CA TYR A 13 0.85 21.10 -23.84
C TYR A 13 1.70 20.89 -22.58
N CYS A 14 3.00 20.67 -22.73
CA CYS A 14 3.90 20.33 -21.64
C CYS A 14 5.02 21.37 -21.53
N ARG A 15 4.65 22.64 -21.44
CA ARG A 15 5.62 23.74 -21.29
C ARG A 15 6.22 23.67 -19.88
N ALA A 16 7.51 23.38 -19.80
CA ALA A 16 8.21 23.30 -18.53
C ALA A 16 8.37 24.70 -17.90
N VAL A 17 7.84 24.86 -16.68
CA VAL A 17 7.94 26.10 -15.90
C VAL A 17 8.35 25.80 -14.45
N PRO A 18 9.01 26.75 -13.76
CA PRO A 18 9.22 26.66 -12.32
C PRO A 18 7.87 26.55 -11.60
N PHE A 19 7.79 25.67 -10.60
CA PHE A 19 6.59 25.58 -9.78
C PHE A 19 6.42 26.84 -8.92
N ASN A 20 5.27 27.51 -9.05
CA ASN A 20 4.87 28.64 -8.23
C ASN A 20 3.56 28.34 -7.47
N PRO A 21 3.59 28.13 -6.14
CA PRO A 21 2.40 27.83 -5.37
C PRO A 21 1.41 29.01 -5.25
N GLU A 22 1.84 30.24 -5.51
CA GLU A 22 0.99 31.44 -5.45
C GLU A 22 0.09 31.58 -6.69
N GLU A 23 0.41 30.87 -7.77
CA GLU A 23 -0.28 30.94 -9.07
C GLU A 23 -1.14 29.70 -9.36
N ILE A 24 -1.60 28.99 -8.32
CA ILE A 24 -2.43 27.79 -8.49
C ILE A 24 -3.92 28.19 -8.59
N PRO A 25 -4.67 27.79 -9.63
CA PRO A 25 -4.24 26.99 -10.78
C PRO A 25 -3.67 27.84 -11.92
N GLY A 26 -2.55 27.41 -12.48
CA GLY A 26 -1.93 28.05 -13.63
C GLY A 26 -2.54 27.64 -14.99
N PRO A 27 -1.88 27.98 -16.10
CA PRO A 27 -2.24 27.51 -17.44
C PRO A 27 -2.13 25.99 -17.54
N TYR A 28 -3.12 25.33 -18.17
CA TYR A 28 -3.20 23.86 -18.25
C TYR A 28 -2.09 23.24 -19.10
N TYR A 29 -1.49 24.02 -20.02
CA TYR A 29 -0.40 23.59 -20.90
C TYR A 29 0.98 23.76 -20.26
N GLU A 30 1.04 24.17 -18.99
CA GLU A 30 2.28 24.31 -18.22
C GLU A 30 2.42 23.19 -17.20
N MET A 31 3.64 22.71 -17.03
CA MET A 31 3.97 21.63 -16.09
C MET A 31 5.26 21.92 -15.33
N SER A 32 5.37 21.37 -14.13
CA SER A 32 6.56 21.50 -13.29
C SER A 32 7.18 20.14 -12.96
N SER A 33 8.51 20.11 -12.81
CA SER A 33 9.25 18.92 -12.42
C SER A 33 9.81 19.03 -11.01
N PHE A 34 9.79 17.93 -10.27
CA PHE A 34 10.23 17.85 -8.87
C PHE A 34 11.18 16.66 -8.69
N PRO A 35 12.40 16.86 -8.16
CA PRO A 35 13.13 15.73 -7.59
C PRO A 35 12.38 15.22 -6.34
N GLU A 36 12.52 13.93 -6.00
CA GLU A 36 11.85 13.31 -4.84
C GLU A 36 12.01 14.15 -3.56
N THR A 37 13.21 14.68 -3.29
CA THR A 37 13.50 15.49 -2.11
C THR A 37 12.77 16.84 -2.06
N LYS A 38 12.35 17.37 -3.22
CA LYS A 38 11.55 18.60 -3.29
C LYS A 38 10.06 18.30 -3.19
N VAL A 39 9.60 17.15 -3.71
CA VAL A 39 8.18 16.78 -3.65
C VAL A 39 7.75 16.40 -2.23
N GLU A 40 8.64 15.81 -1.43
CA GLU A 40 8.40 15.49 0.00
C GLU A 40 7.92 16.72 0.81
N LYS A 41 8.37 17.93 0.43
CA LYS A 41 7.92 19.19 1.07
C LYS A 41 6.45 19.54 0.80
N TRP A 42 5.81 18.88 -0.15
CA TRP A 42 4.42 19.07 -0.54
C TRP A 42 3.53 17.88 -0.15
N VAL A 43 4.12 16.69 -0.09
CA VAL A 43 3.48 15.42 0.27
C VAL A 43 3.46 15.31 1.80
N ASN A 44 2.67 16.17 2.44
CA ASN A 44 2.43 16.18 3.88
C ASN A 44 1.08 16.82 4.22
N LYS A 45 0.62 16.60 5.45
CA LYS A 45 -0.67 17.07 5.97
C LYS A 45 -0.96 18.56 5.74
N HIS A 46 0.05 19.42 5.76
CA HIS A 46 -0.12 20.87 5.67
C HIS A 46 -0.23 21.38 4.23
N ARG A 47 0.46 20.73 3.28
CA ARG A 47 0.62 21.25 1.91
C ARG A 47 -0.03 20.40 0.83
N ALA A 48 -0.44 19.17 1.15
CA ALA A 48 -0.99 18.24 0.17
C ALA A 48 -2.26 18.79 -0.52
N LYS A 49 -3.14 19.49 0.21
CA LYS A 49 -4.35 20.09 -0.38
C LYS A 49 -4.02 21.10 -1.50
N LEU A 50 -3.04 21.97 -1.28
CA LEU A 50 -2.58 22.93 -2.29
C LEU A 50 -1.89 22.22 -3.46
N PHE A 51 -1.15 21.13 -3.20
CA PHE A 51 -0.52 20.37 -4.27
C PHE A 51 -1.56 19.61 -5.12
N ILE A 52 -2.56 19.01 -4.49
CA ILE A 52 -3.68 18.35 -5.18
C ILE A 52 -4.50 19.35 -6.01
N SER A 53 -4.70 20.58 -5.52
CA SER A 53 -5.41 21.61 -6.30
C SER A 53 -4.65 22.02 -7.57
N TYR A 54 -3.30 22.02 -7.54
CA TYR A 54 -2.47 22.17 -8.75
C TYR A 54 -2.73 21.07 -9.78
N HIS A 55 -2.81 19.81 -9.35
CA HIS A 55 -3.02 18.66 -10.24
C HIS A 55 -4.41 18.56 -10.86
N ARG A 56 -5.35 19.42 -10.45
CA ARG A 56 -6.66 19.55 -11.10
C ARG A 56 -6.57 20.01 -12.54
N LYS A 57 -5.55 20.80 -12.85
CA LYS A 57 -5.41 21.48 -14.15
C LYS A 57 -4.02 21.31 -14.77
N GLN A 58 -2.99 21.10 -13.96
CA GLN A 58 -1.61 21.02 -14.42
C GLN A 58 -0.99 19.65 -14.13
N LEU A 59 0.01 19.29 -14.93
CA LEU A 59 0.79 18.06 -14.75
C LEU A 59 2.02 18.34 -13.90
N SER A 60 2.42 17.39 -13.06
CA SER A 60 3.80 17.36 -12.56
C SER A 60 4.53 16.08 -12.89
N ARG A 61 5.84 16.23 -13.10
CA ARG A 61 6.79 15.12 -13.19
C ARG A 61 7.60 15.01 -11.93
N VAL A 62 7.61 13.83 -11.31
CA VAL A 62 8.45 13.54 -10.15
C VAL A 62 9.51 12.53 -10.56
N TYR A 63 10.76 12.71 -10.13
CA TYR A 63 11.86 11.84 -10.53
C TYR A 63 12.85 11.59 -9.38
N PRO A 64 13.63 10.49 -9.45
CA PRO A 64 14.54 10.12 -8.38
C PRO A 64 15.64 11.16 -8.17
N LYS A 65 16.12 11.31 -6.94
CA LYS A 65 17.24 12.23 -6.63
C LYS A 65 18.53 11.76 -7.30
N GLY A 66 19.41 12.71 -7.63
CA GLY A 66 20.70 12.41 -8.29
C GLY A 66 21.65 11.51 -7.49
N GLN A 67 21.48 11.42 -6.15
CA GLN A 67 22.28 10.54 -5.30
C GLN A 67 21.97 9.04 -5.49
N ARG A 68 20.86 8.68 -6.15
CA ARG A 68 20.51 7.29 -6.47
C ARG A 68 21.29 6.80 -7.70
N VAL A 69 22.61 6.79 -7.57
CA VAL A 69 23.54 6.33 -8.61
C VAL A 69 23.37 4.83 -8.92
N ASP A 70 22.83 4.08 -7.96
CA ASP A 70 22.43 2.68 -8.08
C ASP A 70 21.11 2.48 -8.84
N SER A 71 20.49 3.57 -9.31
CA SER A 71 19.16 3.56 -9.94
C SER A 71 18.03 3.04 -9.06
N SER A 72 18.17 3.05 -7.73
CA SER A 72 17.06 2.75 -6.82
C SER A 72 15.88 3.69 -7.05
N ASN A 73 14.66 3.27 -6.68
CA ASN A 73 13.46 4.11 -6.75
C ASN A 73 13.02 4.64 -5.38
N PHE A 74 12.28 5.74 -5.39
CA PHE A 74 11.49 6.21 -4.25
C PHE A 74 10.12 5.53 -4.21
N ASP A 75 9.41 5.62 -3.08
CA ASP A 75 8.04 5.13 -2.99
C ASP A 75 7.08 6.05 -3.77
N PRO A 76 6.42 5.55 -4.84
CA PRO A 76 5.52 6.38 -5.64
C PRO A 76 4.18 6.66 -4.95
N VAL A 77 3.78 5.86 -3.95
CA VAL A 77 2.42 5.87 -3.39
C VAL A 77 2.07 7.20 -2.72
N PRO A 78 2.90 7.80 -1.84
CA PRO A 78 2.58 9.09 -1.24
C PRO A 78 2.40 10.21 -2.28
N VAL A 79 3.14 10.11 -3.38
CA VAL A 79 3.12 11.09 -4.47
C VAL A 79 1.87 10.92 -5.34
N TRP A 80 1.46 9.68 -5.64
CA TRP A 80 0.16 9.39 -6.26
C TRP A 80 -1.01 9.82 -5.40
N ASN A 81 -0.94 9.60 -4.08
CA ASN A 81 -1.97 10.01 -3.13
C ASN A 81 -2.20 11.53 -3.14
N CYS A 82 -1.18 12.31 -3.54
CA CYS A 82 -1.27 13.75 -3.77
C CYS A 82 -1.55 14.14 -5.24
N ALA A 83 -2.14 13.25 -6.04
CA ALA A 83 -2.62 13.49 -7.41
C ALA A 83 -1.56 13.78 -8.49
N SER A 84 -0.27 13.67 -8.19
CA SER A 84 0.79 13.79 -9.21
C SER A 84 0.77 12.59 -10.17
N GLN A 85 0.88 12.88 -11.47
CA GLN A 85 0.58 11.92 -12.53
C GLN A 85 1.83 11.29 -13.15
N LEU A 86 2.88 12.08 -13.43
CA LEU A 86 4.06 11.62 -14.15
C LEU A 86 5.17 11.21 -13.18
N ILE A 87 4.97 10.07 -12.51
CA ILE A 87 5.93 9.52 -11.54
C ILE A 87 6.97 8.71 -12.29
N ALA A 88 8.11 9.33 -12.58
CA ALA A 88 9.21 8.70 -13.28
C ALA A 88 10.00 7.80 -12.31
N LEU A 89 10.07 6.51 -12.64
CA LEU A 89 10.86 5.51 -11.95
C LEU A 89 11.95 4.98 -12.90
N ASN A 90 13.00 4.42 -12.33
CA ASN A 90 14.03 3.65 -13.02
C ASN A 90 13.48 2.24 -13.33
N TYR A 91 12.99 2.04 -14.55
CA TYR A 91 12.36 0.79 -14.99
C TYR A 91 13.35 -0.39 -15.07
N GLN A 92 14.65 -0.11 -15.12
CA GLN A 92 15.70 -1.12 -15.08
C GLN A 92 15.91 -1.74 -13.69
N THR A 93 15.30 -1.18 -12.64
CA THR A 93 15.53 -1.60 -11.25
C THR A 93 14.33 -2.42 -10.73
N PRO A 94 14.50 -3.73 -10.45
CA PRO A 94 13.41 -4.63 -10.06
C PRO A 94 13.01 -4.49 -8.57
N ASP A 95 12.76 -3.28 -8.11
CA ASP A 95 12.43 -2.99 -6.71
C ASP A 95 10.92 -2.92 -6.44
N ARG A 96 10.57 -2.78 -5.16
CA ARG A 96 9.17 -2.66 -4.70
C ARG A 96 8.43 -1.55 -5.45
N ALA A 97 9.05 -0.39 -5.65
CA ALA A 97 8.40 0.76 -6.29
C ALA A 97 8.00 0.45 -7.74
N LEU A 98 8.89 -0.19 -8.51
CA LEU A 98 8.56 -0.61 -9.86
C LEU A 98 7.45 -1.68 -9.87
N GLN A 99 7.46 -2.60 -8.90
CA GLN A 99 6.43 -3.64 -8.78
C GLN A 99 5.05 -3.05 -8.40
N LEU A 100 5.01 -2.01 -7.56
CA LEU A 100 3.79 -1.24 -7.29
C LEU A 100 3.31 -0.50 -8.54
N ASN A 101 4.21 0.10 -9.29
CA ASN A 101 3.89 0.77 -10.56
C ASN A 101 3.27 -0.21 -11.57
N GLN A 102 3.90 -1.36 -11.79
CA GLN A 102 3.36 -2.41 -12.68
C GLN A 102 1.99 -2.90 -12.20
N GLY A 103 1.82 -3.09 -10.89
CA GLY A 103 0.53 -3.44 -10.27
C GLY A 103 -0.56 -2.39 -10.50
N ARG A 104 -0.26 -1.11 -10.27
CA ARG A 104 -1.20 0.01 -10.49
C ARG A 104 -1.67 0.08 -11.94
N PHE A 105 -0.74 0.00 -12.87
CA PHE A 105 -1.04 0.06 -14.31
C PHE A 105 -1.58 -1.25 -14.88
N LEU A 106 -1.91 -2.26 -14.06
CA LEU A 106 -2.82 -3.33 -14.49
C LEU A 106 -4.23 -2.80 -14.79
N LEU A 107 -4.61 -1.70 -14.13
CA LEU A 107 -5.87 -1.00 -14.39
C LEU A 107 -5.95 -0.53 -15.84
N ASN A 108 -7.18 -0.40 -16.33
CA ASN A 108 -7.47 0.13 -17.67
C ASN A 108 -6.72 -0.60 -18.80
N GLY A 109 -6.57 -1.92 -18.66
CA GLY A 109 -5.99 -2.77 -19.72
C GLY A 109 -4.51 -2.50 -20.00
N ARG A 110 -3.75 -1.94 -19.05
CA ARG A 110 -2.30 -1.65 -19.20
C ARG A 110 -1.97 -0.62 -20.28
N CYS A 111 -2.88 0.30 -20.56
CA CYS A 111 -2.65 1.34 -21.56
C CYS A 111 -1.68 2.45 -21.11
N GLY A 112 -1.22 2.45 -19.85
CA GLY A 112 -0.36 3.48 -19.28
C GLY A 112 -1.10 4.70 -18.71
N PHE A 113 -2.44 4.73 -18.79
CA PHE A 113 -3.27 5.80 -18.23
C PHE A 113 -4.36 5.24 -17.32
N VAL A 114 -4.40 5.71 -16.09
CA VAL A 114 -5.40 5.31 -15.08
C VAL A 114 -6.09 6.57 -14.57
N LEU A 115 -7.42 6.61 -14.70
CA LEU A 115 -8.22 7.71 -14.19
C LEU A 115 -8.10 7.78 -12.67
N GLN A 116 -7.89 8.97 -12.12
CA GLN A 116 -7.91 9.17 -10.67
C GLN A 116 -9.32 8.88 -10.11
N PRO A 117 -9.42 8.12 -9.00
CA PRO A 117 -10.69 7.85 -8.33
C PRO A 117 -11.53 9.10 -8.06
N GLU A 118 -12.85 8.92 -7.99
CA GLU A 118 -13.76 10.05 -7.74
C GLU A 118 -13.50 10.73 -6.39
N VAL A 119 -13.15 9.95 -5.35
CA VAL A 119 -12.74 10.48 -4.06
C VAL A 119 -11.60 11.49 -4.19
N MET A 120 -10.54 11.18 -4.94
CA MET A 120 -9.43 12.11 -5.19
C MET A 120 -9.88 13.35 -5.94
N ARG A 121 -10.98 13.24 -6.69
CA ARG A 121 -11.51 14.33 -7.49
C ARG A 121 -12.44 15.29 -6.72
N SER A 122 -12.61 15.10 -5.41
CA SER A 122 -13.33 16.05 -4.55
C SER A 122 -12.42 17.11 -3.90
N ASP A 123 -12.95 18.31 -3.66
CA ASP A 123 -12.26 19.38 -2.93
C ASP A 123 -12.07 19.06 -1.44
N LEU A 124 -12.85 18.12 -0.89
CA LEU A 124 -12.71 17.65 0.49
C LEU A 124 -11.56 16.66 0.67
N TYR A 125 -11.06 16.06 -0.42
CA TYR A 125 -10.07 14.99 -0.32
C TYR A 125 -8.75 15.48 0.28
N SER A 126 -8.21 14.66 1.17
CA SER A 126 -6.85 14.79 1.70
C SER A 126 -6.32 13.41 2.05
N PRO A 127 -5.13 13.02 1.57
CA PRO A 127 -4.55 11.73 1.88
C PRO A 127 -4.14 11.57 3.35
N TYR A 128 -4.14 12.67 4.12
CA TYR A 128 -3.74 12.71 5.53
C TYR A 128 -4.91 12.98 6.49
N GLU A 129 -6.14 13.09 5.97
CA GLU A 129 -7.34 13.35 6.79
C GLU A 129 -8.44 12.33 6.46
N LYS A 130 -8.28 11.09 6.99
CA LYS A 130 -9.22 9.98 6.75
C LYS A 130 -10.68 10.26 7.12
N LYS A 131 -10.95 11.21 8.04
CA LYS A 131 -12.30 11.66 8.39
C LYS A 131 -13.12 12.15 7.18
N PHE A 132 -12.47 12.62 6.11
CA PHE A 132 -13.19 13.04 4.90
C PHE A 132 -13.67 11.86 4.06
N LEU A 133 -13.11 10.66 4.22
CA LEU A 133 -13.54 9.47 3.48
C LEU A 133 -14.99 9.10 3.82
N SER A 134 -15.39 9.24 5.09
CA SER A 134 -16.79 9.02 5.48
C SER A 134 -17.73 10.09 4.90
N THR A 135 -17.32 11.36 4.90
CA THR A 135 -18.08 12.46 4.25
C THR A 135 -18.21 12.26 2.74
N LEU A 136 -17.22 11.65 2.10
CA LEU A 136 -17.20 11.34 0.67
C LEU A 136 -17.91 10.02 0.33
N ASN A 137 -18.58 9.39 1.30
CA ASN A 137 -19.27 8.11 1.13
C ASN A 137 -18.38 7.00 0.55
N VAL A 138 -17.08 7.01 0.87
CA VAL A 138 -16.17 5.94 0.48
C VAL A 138 -16.54 4.68 1.27
N ASP A 139 -16.70 3.56 0.57
CA ASP A 139 -16.98 2.28 1.19
C ASP A 139 -15.69 1.57 1.59
N PRO A 140 -15.48 1.36 2.91
CA PRO A 140 -14.33 0.62 3.39
C PRO A 140 -14.46 -0.86 3.04
N LEU A 141 -13.32 -1.55 3.06
CA LEU A 141 -13.21 -2.96 2.79
C LEU A 141 -12.44 -3.65 3.92
N THR A 142 -13.03 -4.67 4.52
CA THR A 142 -12.28 -5.68 5.26
C THR A 142 -11.93 -6.81 4.32
N LEU A 143 -10.63 -7.05 4.13
CA LEU A 143 -10.08 -8.15 3.36
C LEU A 143 -9.51 -9.21 4.31
N SER A 144 -10.09 -10.41 4.30
CA SER A 144 -9.56 -11.55 5.07
C SER A 144 -8.89 -12.52 4.12
N ILE A 145 -7.64 -12.87 4.40
CA ILE A 145 -6.84 -13.74 3.53
C ILE A 145 -6.28 -14.88 4.36
N THR A 146 -6.59 -16.10 3.96
CA THR A 146 -5.90 -17.30 4.43
C THR A 146 -4.89 -17.74 3.37
N ILE A 147 -3.62 -17.81 3.77
CA ILE A 147 -2.52 -18.28 2.93
C ILE A 147 -2.43 -19.78 3.15
N MET A 148 -2.75 -20.56 2.11
CA MET A 148 -2.92 -22.00 2.26
C MET A 148 -1.69 -22.77 1.82
N ALA A 149 -1.16 -22.45 0.64
CA ALA A 149 -0.04 -23.19 0.07
C ALA A 149 0.67 -22.36 -1.00
N ALA A 150 1.82 -22.85 -1.44
CA ALA A 150 2.42 -22.44 -2.72
C ALA A 150 2.78 -23.67 -3.53
N ARG A 151 3.17 -23.44 -4.79
CA ARG A 151 3.80 -24.46 -5.62
C ARG A 151 4.95 -23.85 -6.41
N HIS A 152 5.95 -24.69 -6.72
CA HIS A 152 7.05 -24.37 -7.64
C HIS A 152 7.80 -23.08 -7.30
N LEU A 153 8.10 -22.84 -6.01
CA LEU A 153 8.97 -21.75 -5.58
C LEU A 153 10.42 -22.18 -5.80
N VAL A 154 11.13 -21.44 -6.64
CA VAL A 154 12.51 -21.78 -7.03
C VAL A 154 13.48 -20.85 -6.30
N LYS A 155 14.31 -21.44 -5.45
CA LYS A 155 15.46 -20.75 -4.84
C LYS A 155 16.51 -20.45 -5.90
N GLN A 156 17.05 -19.23 -5.87
CA GLN A 156 18.26 -18.92 -6.63
C GLN A 156 19.47 -19.44 -5.85
N GLY A 157 20.26 -20.32 -6.46
CA GLY A 157 21.47 -20.89 -5.84
C GLY A 157 21.29 -22.32 -5.32
N ARG A 158 22.06 -22.69 -4.29
CA ARG A 158 22.07 -24.04 -3.72
C ARG A 158 21.11 -24.19 -2.55
N GLY A 159 20.67 -25.41 -2.31
CA GLY A 159 19.80 -25.77 -1.19
C GLY A 159 18.31 -25.70 -1.54
N ILE A 160 17.48 -25.95 -0.53
CA ILE A 160 16.03 -25.90 -0.64
C ILE A 160 15.58 -24.55 -0.06
N ALA A 161 14.50 -23.99 -0.60
CA ALA A 161 13.90 -22.79 -0.04
C ALA A 161 13.19 -23.12 1.28
N SER A 162 13.33 -22.22 2.26
CA SER A 162 12.48 -22.12 3.44
C SER A 162 11.54 -20.93 3.28
N PRO A 163 10.47 -21.04 2.47
CA PRO A 163 9.70 -19.88 2.05
C PRO A 163 8.83 -19.32 3.18
N PHE A 164 8.62 -18.01 3.15
CA PHE A 164 7.54 -17.31 3.85
C PHE A 164 6.87 -16.29 2.93
N VAL A 165 5.65 -15.89 3.27
CA VAL A 165 4.85 -14.94 2.49
C VAL A 165 4.69 -13.66 3.28
N GLU A 166 5.00 -12.53 2.64
CA GLU A 166 4.64 -11.19 3.10
C GLU A 166 3.47 -10.66 2.26
N ILE A 167 2.44 -10.15 2.93
CA ILE A 167 1.34 -9.42 2.29
C ILE A 167 1.40 -7.98 2.78
N GLU A 168 1.37 -7.04 1.84
CA GLU A 168 1.38 -5.61 2.09
C GLU A 168 0.18 -4.95 1.42
N ILE A 169 -0.51 -4.08 2.16
CA ILE A 169 -1.42 -3.08 1.60
C ILE A 169 -0.63 -1.78 1.47
N ALA A 170 -0.56 -1.24 0.25
CA ALA A 170 0.09 0.02 -0.07
C ALA A 170 -0.95 0.98 -0.66
N GLY A 171 -1.29 2.05 0.05
CA GLY A 171 -2.34 2.99 -0.33
C GLY A 171 -2.21 4.30 0.44
N MET A 172 -3.33 4.80 0.97
CA MET A 172 -3.28 5.91 1.94
C MET A 172 -2.52 5.50 3.20
N ASP A 173 -1.91 6.46 3.90
CA ASP A 173 -1.11 6.17 5.09
C ASP A 173 -1.90 5.40 6.15
N CYS A 174 -3.19 5.70 6.31
CA CYS A 174 -4.08 5.00 7.23
C CYS A 174 -4.44 3.56 6.82
N ASP A 175 -4.20 3.18 5.55
CA ASP A 175 -4.50 1.86 5.02
C ASP A 175 -3.26 0.95 5.00
N ASN A 176 -2.07 1.53 5.08
CA ASN A 176 -0.80 0.81 4.99
C ASN A 176 -0.66 -0.21 6.11
N GLN A 177 -0.61 -1.50 5.75
CA GLN A 177 -0.55 -2.62 6.67
C GLN A 177 0.32 -3.74 6.08
N LYS A 178 0.98 -4.51 6.94
CA LYS A 178 1.79 -5.66 6.54
C LYS A 178 1.46 -6.89 7.38
N PHE A 179 1.63 -8.05 6.79
CA PHE A 179 1.54 -9.34 7.44
C PHE A 179 2.66 -10.24 6.91
N LYS A 180 3.21 -11.10 7.76
CA LYS A 180 4.17 -12.13 7.36
C LYS A 180 3.79 -13.47 7.98
N THR A 181 3.89 -14.55 7.22
CA THR A 181 3.77 -15.92 7.75
C THR A 181 5.05 -16.32 8.45
N SER A 182 5.00 -17.40 9.23
CA SER A 182 6.22 -18.13 9.58
C SER A 182 6.85 -18.79 8.34
N PRO A 183 8.19 -18.92 8.29
CA PRO A 183 8.87 -19.72 7.28
C PRO A 183 8.47 -21.20 7.36
N HIS A 184 8.26 -21.80 6.19
CA HIS A 184 8.13 -23.24 6.07
C HIS A 184 9.50 -23.83 5.72
N VAL A 185 10.12 -24.55 6.65
CA VAL A 185 11.48 -25.07 6.49
C VAL A 185 11.59 -26.01 5.29
N ASP A 186 12.63 -25.82 4.48
CA ASP A 186 13.12 -26.72 3.43
C ASP A 186 12.03 -27.30 2.51
N ASN A 187 11.07 -26.47 2.09
CA ASN A 187 10.07 -26.86 1.10
C ASN A 187 9.67 -25.70 0.16
N GLY A 188 10.34 -25.59 -0.99
CA GLY A 188 9.92 -24.68 -2.07
C GLY A 188 8.91 -25.29 -3.05
N LEU A 189 8.77 -26.62 -3.10
CA LEU A 189 7.99 -27.27 -4.17
C LEU A 189 6.48 -27.18 -3.90
N ASN A 190 6.05 -27.40 -2.67
CA ASN A 190 4.65 -27.45 -2.27
C ASN A 190 4.43 -27.09 -0.78
N PRO A 191 4.98 -25.98 -0.27
CA PRO A 191 4.78 -25.59 1.13
C PRO A 191 3.30 -25.34 1.43
N VAL A 192 2.89 -25.66 2.65
CA VAL A 192 1.53 -25.48 3.15
C VAL A 192 1.58 -24.62 4.41
N TRP A 193 0.75 -23.58 4.44
CA TRP A 193 0.52 -22.74 5.61
C TRP A 193 -0.93 -22.88 6.09
N GLY A 194 -1.24 -22.27 7.22
CA GLY A 194 -2.61 -22.06 7.70
C GLY A 194 -2.86 -20.63 8.15
N ASP A 195 -1.87 -19.77 7.97
CA ASP A 195 -1.84 -18.39 8.44
C ASP A 195 -2.96 -17.57 7.81
N SER A 196 -3.62 -16.77 8.64
CA SER A 196 -4.70 -15.89 8.21
C SER A 196 -4.47 -14.47 8.71
N CYS A 197 -4.75 -13.51 7.85
CA CYS A 197 -4.64 -12.09 8.15
C CYS A 197 -5.91 -11.35 7.75
N VAL A 198 -6.12 -10.19 8.37
CA VAL A 198 -7.27 -9.32 8.11
C VAL A 198 -6.76 -7.90 7.93
N PHE A 199 -7.08 -7.29 6.80
CA PHE A 199 -6.75 -5.91 6.48
C PHE A 199 -8.02 -5.07 6.43
N ASP A 200 -8.03 -3.97 7.18
CA ASP A 200 -9.08 -2.96 7.10
C ASP A 200 -8.60 -1.81 6.24
N ILE A 201 -9.27 -1.56 5.11
CA ILE A 201 -8.87 -0.62 4.08
C ILE A 201 -9.98 0.44 3.94
N LEU A 202 -9.68 1.69 4.31
CA LEU A 202 -10.62 2.81 4.28
C LEU A 202 -10.84 3.37 2.89
N CYS A 203 -9.82 3.36 2.03
CA CYS A 203 -9.92 3.82 0.65
C CYS A 203 -9.43 2.75 -0.35
N PRO A 204 -10.26 1.71 -0.61
CA PRO A 204 -9.87 0.61 -1.50
C PRO A 204 -9.52 1.05 -2.92
N GLU A 205 -10.03 2.19 -3.39
CA GLU A 205 -9.74 2.74 -4.72
C GLU A 205 -8.29 3.21 -4.91
N LEU A 206 -7.59 3.50 -3.81
CA LEU A 206 -6.19 3.93 -3.82
C LEU A 206 -5.23 2.83 -3.39
N ALA A 207 -5.75 1.73 -2.86
CA ALA A 207 -4.95 0.67 -2.30
C ALA A 207 -4.50 -0.36 -3.35
N LEU A 208 -3.25 -0.77 -3.25
CA LEU A 208 -2.64 -1.92 -3.89
C LEU A 208 -2.43 -2.99 -2.82
N ILE A 209 -2.63 -4.26 -3.19
CA ILE A 209 -2.19 -5.41 -2.40
C ILE A 209 -1.01 -6.05 -3.10
N ARG A 210 0.04 -6.32 -2.33
CA ARG A 210 1.27 -6.96 -2.78
C ARG A 210 1.51 -8.23 -2.00
N PHE A 211 1.66 -9.34 -2.71
CA PHE A 211 2.15 -10.61 -2.19
C PHE A 211 3.63 -10.71 -2.55
N ALA A 212 4.51 -10.88 -1.58
CA ALA A 212 5.92 -11.19 -1.80
C ALA A 212 6.24 -12.53 -1.14
N VAL A 213 6.97 -13.38 -1.84
CA VAL A 213 7.45 -14.65 -1.33
C VAL A 213 8.95 -14.54 -1.19
N MET A 214 9.43 -14.84 -0.01
CA MET A 214 10.82 -14.74 0.39
C MET A 214 11.30 -16.11 0.87
N ASP A 215 12.60 -16.34 0.83
CA ASP A 215 13.32 -17.48 1.37
C ASP A 215 14.11 -17.01 2.60
N GLU A 216 13.90 -17.64 3.74
CA GLU A 216 14.74 -17.41 4.91
C GLU A 216 16.00 -18.29 4.80
N ASP A 217 17.17 -17.66 4.69
CA ASP A 217 18.42 -18.43 4.64
C ASP A 217 18.89 -18.89 6.03
N ILE A 218 20.04 -19.57 6.07
CA ILE A 218 20.62 -20.13 7.29
C ILE A 218 21.02 -19.06 8.32
N PHE A 219 21.14 -17.80 7.92
CA PHE A 219 21.44 -16.65 8.78
C PHE A 219 20.17 -15.89 9.18
N GLY A 220 19.00 -16.32 8.70
CA GLY A 220 17.73 -15.63 8.89
C GLY A 220 17.54 -14.42 7.96
N GLU A 221 18.38 -14.28 6.91
CA GLU A 221 18.23 -13.17 5.97
C GLU A 221 17.17 -13.49 4.89
N PRO A 222 16.27 -12.55 4.60
CA PRO A 222 15.20 -12.77 3.64
C PRO A 222 15.69 -12.57 2.19
N ASN A 223 15.54 -13.61 1.37
CA ASN A 223 15.95 -13.63 -0.03
C ASN A 223 14.73 -13.69 -0.94
N PHE A 224 14.65 -12.83 -1.95
CA PHE A 224 13.46 -12.72 -2.81
C PHE A 224 13.25 -13.95 -3.70
N LEU A 225 12.05 -14.53 -3.69
CA LEU A 225 11.66 -15.64 -4.58
C LEU A 225 10.67 -15.22 -5.66
N GLY A 226 9.72 -14.33 -5.33
CA GLY A 226 8.71 -13.90 -6.29
C GLY A 226 7.70 -12.93 -5.69
N GLN A 227 6.87 -12.33 -6.53
CA GLN A 227 5.84 -11.39 -6.10
C GLN A 227 4.65 -11.32 -7.03
N ALA A 228 3.53 -10.79 -6.52
CA ALA A 228 2.42 -10.34 -7.33
C ALA A 228 1.75 -9.12 -6.68
N THR A 229 1.57 -8.04 -7.43
CA THR A 229 0.90 -6.82 -6.97
C THR A 229 -0.36 -6.55 -7.79
N PHE A 230 -1.47 -6.23 -7.11
CA PHE A 230 -2.76 -5.94 -7.74
C PHE A 230 -3.43 -4.71 -7.10
N PRO A 231 -4.21 -3.93 -7.86
CA PRO A 231 -5.19 -3.01 -7.29
C PRO A 231 -6.20 -3.77 -6.44
N VAL A 232 -6.51 -3.28 -5.24
CA VAL A 232 -7.45 -3.95 -4.31
C VAL A 232 -8.83 -4.12 -4.95
N GLN A 233 -9.29 -3.13 -5.74
CA GLN A 233 -10.54 -3.21 -6.49
C GLN A 233 -10.62 -4.35 -7.50
N CYS A 234 -9.48 -4.91 -7.93
CA CYS A 234 -9.42 -6.02 -8.89
C CYS A 234 -9.37 -7.40 -8.22
N ILE A 235 -9.33 -7.46 -6.88
CA ILE A 235 -9.27 -8.72 -6.14
C ILE A 235 -10.62 -9.45 -6.20
N LYS A 236 -10.55 -10.78 -6.30
CA LYS A 236 -11.73 -11.66 -6.35
C LYS A 236 -11.77 -12.55 -5.11
N GLN A 237 -12.97 -12.78 -4.58
CA GLN A 237 -13.21 -13.64 -3.41
C GLN A 237 -13.11 -15.14 -3.70
N GLY A 238 -13.06 -15.95 -2.64
CA GLY A 238 -12.99 -17.41 -2.66
C GLY A 238 -11.57 -17.95 -2.77
N TYR A 239 -11.45 -19.23 -3.17
CA TYR A 239 -10.15 -19.85 -3.45
C TYR A 239 -9.56 -19.29 -4.75
N ARG A 240 -8.36 -18.72 -4.66
CA ARG A 240 -7.67 -18.09 -5.78
C ARG A 240 -6.22 -18.55 -5.86
N SER A 241 -5.75 -18.71 -7.10
CA SER A 241 -4.33 -18.87 -7.38
C SER A 241 -3.73 -17.49 -7.66
N VAL A 242 -2.71 -17.12 -6.90
CA VAL A 242 -1.93 -15.89 -7.11
C VAL A 242 -0.70 -16.27 -7.92
N GLN A 243 -0.74 -16.01 -9.22
CA GLN A 243 0.39 -16.25 -10.12
C GLN A 243 1.55 -15.32 -9.75
N LEU A 244 2.70 -15.91 -9.41
CA LEU A 244 3.88 -15.15 -9.03
C LEU A 244 4.67 -14.70 -10.27
N CYS A 245 5.36 -13.59 -10.09
CA CYS A 245 6.28 -12.97 -11.03
C CYS A 245 7.65 -12.79 -10.39
N ASN A 246 8.69 -12.63 -11.21
CA ASN A 246 10.03 -12.29 -10.75
C ASN A 246 10.12 -10.80 -10.33
N GLY A 247 11.32 -10.34 -10.01
CA GLY A 247 11.57 -8.95 -9.59
C GLY A 247 11.18 -7.91 -10.65
N TYR A 248 11.24 -8.26 -11.93
CA TYR A 248 10.87 -7.42 -13.07
C TYR A 248 9.38 -7.48 -13.42
N SER A 249 8.57 -8.17 -12.61
CA SER A 249 7.14 -8.41 -12.86
C SER A 249 6.86 -9.29 -14.09
N GLU A 250 7.81 -10.14 -14.49
CA GLU A 250 7.60 -11.18 -15.51
C GLU A 250 7.12 -12.47 -14.85
N LYS A 251 6.20 -13.19 -15.51
CA LYS A 251 5.59 -14.39 -14.93
C LYS A 251 6.63 -15.48 -14.67
N LEU A 252 6.60 -16.05 -13.47
CA LEU A 252 7.34 -17.26 -13.14
C LEU A 252 6.54 -18.48 -13.59
N GLU A 253 7.19 -19.43 -14.25
CA GLU A 253 6.53 -20.64 -14.72
C GLU A 253 6.03 -21.48 -13.53
N LEU A 254 4.73 -21.82 -13.54
CA LEU A 254 4.01 -22.63 -12.54
C LEU A 254 3.94 -22.06 -11.11
N ALA A 255 4.84 -21.15 -10.73
CA ALA A 255 4.95 -20.60 -9.39
C ALA A 255 3.71 -19.81 -8.98
N SER A 256 3.01 -20.26 -7.94
CA SER A 256 1.78 -19.58 -7.48
C SER A 256 1.47 -19.86 -6.02
N LEU A 257 0.84 -18.91 -5.35
CA LEU A 257 0.19 -19.13 -4.05
C LEU A 257 -1.24 -19.64 -4.25
N LEU A 258 -1.71 -20.46 -3.32
CA LEU A 258 -3.13 -20.75 -3.10
C LEU A 258 -3.60 -19.96 -1.88
N VAL A 259 -4.61 -19.12 -2.08
CA VAL A 259 -5.18 -18.28 -1.03
C VAL A 259 -6.70 -18.43 -1.01
N HIS A 260 -7.30 -18.24 0.16
CA HIS A 260 -8.73 -18.03 0.30
C HIS A 260 -8.98 -16.57 0.70
N ILE A 261 -9.83 -15.86 -0.06
CA ILE A 261 -10.08 -14.44 0.13
C ILE A 261 -11.55 -14.20 0.45
N GLU A 262 -11.83 -13.51 1.55
CA GLU A 262 -13.15 -12.99 1.90
C GLU A 262 -13.12 -11.47 1.93
N MET A 263 -14.14 -10.85 1.32
CA MET A 263 -14.31 -9.40 1.28
C MET A 263 -15.64 -9.05 1.94
N ARG A 264 -15.60 -8.11 2.88
CA ARG A 264 -16.80 -7.63 3.58
C ARG A 264 -16.75 -6.11 3.70
N ASN A 265 -17.90 -5.46 3.60
CA ASN A 265 -18.03 -4.06 4.00
C ASN A 265 -18.22 -4.02 5.52
N PRO A 266 -17.32 -3.43 6.31
CA PRO A 266 -17.45 -3.40 7.76
C PRO A 266 -18.61 -2.52 8.25
N LYS A 267 -19.18 -1.66 7.40
CA LYS A 267 -20.43 -0.93 7.70
C LYS A 267 -21.65 -1.86 7.70
N GLU A 268 -21.54 -3.04 7.09
CA GLU A 268 -22.62 -4.00 6.91
C GLU A 268 -22.39 -5.22 7.81
N GLY A 269 -23.03 -5.27 8.99
CA GLY A 269 -23.07 -6.45 9.85
C GLY A 269 -22.73 -6.23 11.33
N GLU A 270 -22.74 -7.33 12.10
CA GLU A 270 -22.54 -7.34 13.56
C GLU A 270 -21.09 -7.08 14.01
N GLU A 271 -20.14 -7.01 13.07
CA GLU A 271 -18.73 -6.67 13.35
C GLU A 271 -18.44 -5.16 13.42
N GLY A 272 -19.44 -4.30 13.17
CA GLY A 272 -19.27 -2.85 13.11
C GLY A 272 -18.65 -2.24 14.38
N ASP A 273 -19.04 -2.74 15.56
CA ASP A 273 -18.52 -2.26 16.86
C ASP A 273 -17.04 -2.60 17.07
N ILE A 274 -16.62 -3.84 16.75
CA ILE A 274 -15.20 -4.21 16.80
C ILE A 274 -14.40 -3.40 15.79
N TYR A 275 -14.92 -3.25 14.57
CA TYR A 275 -14.25 -2.47 13.55
C TYR A 275 -14.05 -1.02 13.98
N ALA A 276 -15.08 -0.37 14.51
CA ALA A 276 -15.01 0.99 15.03
C ALA A 276 -13.97 1.09 16.17
N SER A 277 -14.00 0.16 17.13
CA SER A 277 -13.01 0.10 18.23
C SER A 277 -11.57 -0.04 17.71
N ILE A 278 -11.34 -0.88 16.70
CA ILE A 278 -10.02 -1.05 16.07
C ILE A 278 -9.58 0.26 15.40
N GLN A 279 -10.48 0.94 14.68
CA GLN A 279 -10.17 2.21 14.03
C GLN A 279 -9.84 3.32 15.04
N GLU A 280 -10.58 3.42 16.14
CA GLU A 280 -10.32 4.37 17.22
C GLU A 280 -8.96 4.14 17.88
N LEU A 281 -8.63 2.89 18.21
CA LEU A 281 -7.33 2.54 18.80
C LEU A 281 -6.17 2.81 17.85
N ARG A 282 -6.35 2.60 16.54
CA ARG A 282 -5.36 3.00 15.52
C ARG A 282 -5.16 4.52 15.51
N GLU A 283 -6.23 5.31 15.57
CA GLU A 283 -6.12 6.78 15.65
C GLU A 283 -5.42 7.26 16.90
N GLU A 284 -5.72 6.63 18.03
CA GLU A 284 -5.07 6.93 19.30
C GLU A 284 -3.58 6.60 19.24
N THR A 285 -3.21 5.46 18.66
CA THR A 285 -1.81 5.06 18.42
C THR A 285 -1.07 6.09 17.56
N ASP A 286 -1.67 6.53 16.45
CA ASP A 286 -1.06 7.52 15.55
C ASP A 286 -0.87 8.88 16.23
N LYS A 287 -1.86 9.33 17.02
CA LYS A 287 -1.77 10.59 17.78
C LYS A 287 -0.65 10.56 18.80
N LEU A 288 -0.58 9.49 19.59
CA LEU A 288 0.46 9.31 20.61
C LEU A 288 1.86 9.25 19.98
N ALA A 289 2.00 8.57 18.83
CA ALA A 289 3.27 8.53 18.10
C ALA A 289 3.73 9.92 17.61
N ALA A 290 2.82 10.71 17.04
CA ALA A 290 3.12 12.08 16.60
C ALA A 290 3.44 13.02 17.78
N GLU A 291 2.78 12.82 18.93
CA GLU A 291 3.07 13.56 20.15
C GLU A 291 4.46 13.24 20.71
N ILE A 292 4.85 11.96 20.71
CA ILE A 292 6.21 11.54 21.10
C ILE A 292 7.26 12.22 20.23
N GLU A 293 7.09 12.23 18.91
CA GLU A 293 8.02 12.90 18.00
C GLU A 293 8.16 14.39 18.34
N THR A 294 7.02 15.06 18.61
CA THR A 294 7.00 16.48 18.98
C THR A 294 7.72 16.74 20.31
N LEU A 295 7.47 15.91 21.33
CA LEU A 295 8.10 16.04 22.64
C LEU A 295 9.61 15.77 22.59
N GLU A 296 10.04 14.80 21.78
CA GLU A 296 11.46 14.49 21.59
C GLU A 296 12.20 15.64 20.89
N ILE A 297 11.59 16.26 19.88
CA ILE A 297 12.13 17.46 19.21
C ILE A 297 12.28 18.62 20.20
N ASN A 298 11.31 18.78 21.10
CA ASN A 298 11.31 19.84 22.12
C ASN A 298 12.22 19.53 23.32
N GLY A 299 12.79 18.32 23.40
CA GLY A 299 13.71 17.91 24.47
C GLY A 299 13.02 17.48 25.78
N ASP A 300 11.69 17.31 25.79
CA ASP A 300 10.92 16.93 26.98
C ASP A 300 10.87 15.40 27.16
N ARG A 301 11.96 14.86 27.70
CA ARG A 301 12.16 13.42 27.83
C ARG A 301 11.23 12.75 28.85
N GLU A 302 10.84 13.45 29.91
CA GLU A 302 9.98 12.87 30.95
C GLU A 302 8.56 12.67 30.42
N HIS A 303 7.98 13.69 29.79
CA HIS A 303 6.66 13.57 29.16
C HIS A 303 6.69 12.57 28.01
N ALA A 304 7.74 12.57 27.16
CA ALA A 304 7.87 11.57 26.09
C ALA A 304 7.85 10.13 26.64
N ASN A 305 8.45 9.87 27.81
CA ASN A 305 8.41 8.55 28.45
C ASN A 305 7.05 8.18 29.06
N VAL A 306 6.23 9.16 29.44
CA VAL A 306 4.83 8.93 29.86
C VAL A 306 4.01 8.54 28.63
N VAL A 307 4.05 9.33 27.57
CA VAL A 307 3.30 9.09 26.32
C VAL A 307 3.73 7.77 25.66
N LYS A 308 5.00 7.39 25.72
CA LYS A 308 5.47 6.06 25.26
C LYS A 308 4.81 4.89 26.01
N ARG A 309 4.56 5.03 27.32
CA ARG A 309 3.86 3.99 28.10
C ARG A 309 2.38 3.91 27.73
N GLU A 310 1.74 5.05 27.52
CA GLU A 310 0.35 5.10 27.02
C GLU A 310 0.25 4.46 25.62
N LEU A 311 1.17 4.78 24.72
CA LEU A 311 1.27 4.17 23.39
C LEU A 311 1.36 2.65 23.49
N GLN A 312 2.20 2.12 24.38
CA GLN A 312 2.32 0.68 24.59
C GLN A 312 1.00 0.06 25.06
N GLN A 313 0.31 0.66 26.02
CA GLN A 313 -0.99 0.18 26.51
C GLN A 313 -2.06 0.20 25.41
N THR A 314 -2.09 1.24 24.59
CA THR A 314 -3.01 1.35 23.46
C THR A 314 -2.72 0.29 22.39
N GLN A 315 -1.44 0.00 22.13
CA GLN A 315 -1.02 -1.09 21.23
C GLN A 315 -1.44 -2.48 21.76
N GLU A 316 -1.34 -2.72 23.07
CA GLU A 316 -1.81 -3.97 23.70
C GLU A 316 -3.33 -4.13 23.58
N ARG A 317 -4.10 -3.05 23.79
CA ARG A 317 -5.56 -3.03 23.58
C ARG A 317 -5.92 -3.29 22.13
N LEU A 318 -5.19 -2.69 21.19
CA LEU A 318 -5.39 -2.91 19.75
C LEU A 318 -5.11 -4.38 19.37
N LEU A 319 -4.03 -4.97 19.89
CA LEU A 319 -3.72 -6.37 19.69
C LEU A 319 -4.82 -7.29 20.24
N ALA A 320 -5.31 -7.01 21.45
CA ALA A 320 -6.42 -7.75 22.06
C ALA A 320 -7.69 -7.68 21.21
N LYS A 321 -8.01 -6.51 20.63
CA LYS A 321 -9.15 -6.37 19.70
C LYS A 321 -8.96 -7.13 18.39
N HIS A 322 -7.74 -7.18 17.85
CA HIS A 322 -7.44 -8.02 16.70
C HIS A 322 -7.61 -9.52 17.03
N GLN A 323 -7.16 -9.96 18.20
CA GLN A 323 -7.35 -11.35 18.67
C GLN A 323 -8.83 -11.68 18.88
N GLU A 324 -9.60 -10.77 19.50
CA GLU A 324 -11.04 -10.91 19.67
C GLU A 324 -11.73 -11.11 18.31
N ARG A 325 -11.36 -10.31 17.30
CA ARG A 325 -11.89 -10.43 15.94
C ARG A 325 -11.56 -11.78 15.31
N GLN A 326 -10.31 -12.25 15.45
CA GLN A 326 -9.90 -13.55 14.93
C GLN A 326 -10.67 -14.69 15.60
N GLN A 327 -10.88 -14.61 16.92
CA GLN A 327 -11.66 -15.60 17.67
C GLN A 327 -13.12 -15.66 17.22
N ARG A 328 -13.78 -14.50 17.01
CA ARG A 328 -15.15 -14.45 16.48
C ARG A 328 -15.24 -15.12 15.11
N LYS A 329 -14.27 -14.89 14.23
CA LYS A 329 -14.20 -15.57 12.92
C LYS A 329 -13.99 -17.07 13.04
N ALA A 330 -13.07 -17.51 13.90
CA ALA A 330 -12.85 -18.93 14.14
C ALA A 330 -14.12 -19.63 14.65
N ASN A 331 -14.85 -18.99 15.56
CA ASN A 331 -16.11 -19.50 16.11
C ASN A 331 -17.23 -19.56 15.06
N ALA A 332 -17.37 -18.52 14.22
CA ALA A 332 -18.33 -18.51 13.12
C ALA A 332 -18.07 -19.64 12.11
N CYS A 333 -16.80 -19.89 11.77
CA CYS A 333 -16.40 -21.00 10.91
C CYS A 333 -16.73 -22.39 11.53
N HIS A 334 -16.60 -22.53 12.86
CA HIS A 334 -16.98 -23.76 13.57
C HIS A 334 -18.49 -24.01 13.59
N GLN A 335 -19.31 -22.98 13.76
CA GLN A 335 -20.78 -23.11 13.72
C GLN A 335 -21.27 -23.58 12.34
N VAL A 336 -20.68 -23.09 11.24
CA VAL A 336 -21.01 -23.53 9.88
C VAL A 336 -20.65 -25.01 9.65
N LYS A 337 -19.55 -25.51 10.24
CA LYS A 337 -19.17 -26.93 10.17
C LYS A 337 -20.15 -27.84 10.93
N TYR A 338 -20.63 -27.43 12.10
CA TYR A 338 -21.59 -28.20 12.90
C TYR A 338 -22.97 -28.31 12.23
N ILE A 339 -23.44 -27.25 11.57
CA ILE A 339 -24.73 -27.27 10.84
C ILE A 339 -24.68 -28.21 9.63
N ARG A 340 -23.51 -28.39 9.00
CA ARG A 340 -23.35 -29.35 7.88
C ARG A 340 -23.31 -30.81 8.35
N GLN A 341 -22.83 -31.08 9.56
CA GLN A 341 -22.77 -32.44 10.12
C GLN A 341 -24.09 -32.92 10.75
N SER A 342 -25.00 -31.99 11.08
CA SER A 342 -26.31 -32.31 11.66
C SER A 342 -27.42 -32.47 10.61
N ASN A 343 -27.12 -32.19 9.33
CA ASN A 343 -28.02 -32.35 8.18
C ASN A 343 -27.58 -33.49 7.22
N THR A 344 -26.68 -34.37 7.67
CA THR A 344 -26.31 -35.65 7.05
C THR A 344 -26.57 -36.75 8.05
#